data_AF-A0A970W3C4-F1
#
_entry.id   AF-A0A970W3C4-F1
#
_cell.length_a   1.000
_cell.length_b   1.000
_cell.length_c   1.000
_cell.angle_alpha   90.00
_cell.angle_beta   90.00
_cell.angle_gamma   90.00
#
_symmetry.space_group_name_H-M   'P 1'
#
loop_
_entity.id
_entity.type
_entity.pdbx_description
1 polymer ?
#
loop_
_entity_poly.entity_id
_entity_poly.type
_entity_poly.pdbx_seq_one_letter_code
_entity_poly.pdbx_strand_id
1 'polypeptide(L)'
;MVTMRQNNSLVDVLTMYTDRLNEGRDMAAEVVRTFPEYAPDLAALLDLTRRLKAALMPVKPALAFRQALRANLLVARHAKLVPHITIRNPFRRQRIVLISAAIGSVVSVVIGVIAALVIRNRTADRTHGLPSA
;
A
#
# COMPACT_ATOMS: atom_id res chain seq x y z
N MET A 1 29.92 5.17 -17.73
CA MET A 1 29.63 4.19 -16.67
C MET A 1 28.78 4.91 -15.63
N VAL A 2 27.44 4.82 -15.76
CA VAL A 2 26.51 5.57 -14.91
C VAL A 2 26.23 4.72 -13.68
N THR A 3 26.80 5.09 -12.54
CA THR A 3 26.42 4.52 -11.24
C THR A 3 25.01 5.02 -10.94
N MET A 4 24.02 4.23 -11.34
CA MET A 4 22.62 4.46 -11.01
C MET A 4 22.49 4.27 -9.50
N ARG A 5 22.59 5.38 -8.75
CA ARG A 5 22.29 5.41 -7.31
C ARG A 5 20.80 5.10 -7.17
N GLN A 6 20.47 3.82 -7.04
CA GLN A 6 19.15 3.38 -6.65
C GLN A 6 18.88 3.98 -5.27
N ASN A 7 17.97 4.96 -5.19
CA ASN A 7 17.39 5.41 -3.94
C ASN A 7 16.51 4.26 -3.40
N ASN A 8 17.15 3.23 -2.84
CA ASN A 8 16.44 2.13 -2.22
C ASN A 8 15.77 2.66 -0.97
N SER A 9 14.44 2.53 -0.92
CA SER A 9 13.71 2.88 0.29
C SER A 9 14.11 1.94 1.41
N LEU A 10 14.01 2.39 2.66
CA LEU A 10 14.24 1.52 3.83
C LEU A 10 13.41 0.23 3.77
N VAL A 11 12.20 0.30 3.18
CA VAL A 11 11.32 -0.85 2.97
C VAL A 11 11.93 -1.87 2.02
N ASP A 12 12.58 -1.42 0.94
CA ASP A 12 13.24 -2.32 -0.02
C ASP A 12 14.43 -3.02 0.63
N VAL A 13 15.20 -2.29 1.44
CA VAL A 13 16.33 -2.85 2.21
C VAL A 13 15.85 -3.92 3.19
N LEU A 14 14.77 -3.65 3.93
CA LEU A 14 14.17 -4.62 4.86
C LEU A 14 13.58 -5.83 4.14
N THR A 15 12.95 -5.63 2.98
CA THR A 15 12.40 -6.71 2.16
C THR A 15 13.51 -7.63 1.68
N MET A 16 14.57 -7.06 1.10
CA MET A 16 15.76 -7.80 0.67
C MET A 16 16.39 -8.57 1.83
N TYR A 17 16.55 -7.96 3.01
CA TYR A 17 17.08 -8.65 4.18
C TYR A 17 16.18 -9.81 4.61
N THR A 18 14.87 -9.62 4.65
CA THR A 18 13.91 -10.64 5.10
C THR A 18 13.91 -11.85 4.17
N ASP A 19 14.03 -11.64 2.86
CA ASP A 19 14.14 -12.73 1.88
C ASP A 19 15.42 -13.55 2.11
N ARG A 20 16.57 -12.88 2.27
CA ARG A 20 17.85 -13.55 2.58
C ARG A 20 17.81 -14.27 3.91
N LEU A 21 17.19 -13.64 4.92
CA LEU A 21 17.01 -14.23 6.22
C LEU A 21 16.16 -15.49 6.10
N ASN A 22 15.06 -15.49 5.34
CA ASN A 22 14.21 -16.67 5.11
C ASN A 22 14.96 -17.84 4.47
N GLU A 23 15.94 -17.56 3.61
CA GLU A 23 16.84 -18.56 3.03
C GLU A 23 17.92 -19.07 4.00
N GLY A 24 17.92 -18.59 5.25
CA GLY A 24 18.86 -18.99 6.30
C GLY A 24 20.15 -18.17 6.32
N ARG A 25 20.25 -17.08 5.54
CA ARG A 25 21.43 -16.21 5.51
C ARG A 25 21.18 -14.95 6.32
N ASP A 26 21.75 -14.88 7.52
CA ASP A 26 21.77 -13.62 8.30
C ASP A 26 22.92 -12.74 7.82
N MET A 27 22.59 -11.67 7.11
CA MET A 27 23.56 -10.71 6.55
C MET A 27 23.43 -9.33 7.18
N ALA A 28 22.90 -9.24 8.41
CA ALA A 28 22.59 -7.95 9.05
C ALA A 28 23.78 -6.97 9.08
N ALA A 29 24.98 -7.46 9.40
CA ALA A 29 26.19 -6.64 9.42
C ALA A 29 26.57 -6.10 8.03
N GLU A 30 26.39 -6.89 6.98
CA GLU A 30 26.66 -6.47 5.61
C GLU A 30 25.63 -5.44 5.12
N VAL A 31 24.36 -5.63 5.47
CA VAL A 31 23.28 -4.70 5.15
C VAL A 31 23.51 -3.34 5.80
N VAL A 32 23.87 -3.29 7.09
CA VAL A 32 24.20 -2.03 7.79
C VAL A 32 25.40 -1.34 7.16
N ARG A 33 26.44 -2.10 6.78
CA ARG A 33 27.62 -1.55 6.10
C ARG A 33 27.30 -0.99 4.71
N THR A 34 26.35 -1.61 4.02
CA THR A 34 25.94 -1.21 2.65
C THR A 34 25.05 0.03 2.68
N PHE A 35 24.25 0.20 3.74
CA PHE A 35 23.32 1.30 3.91
C PHE A 35 23.57 2.10 5.20
N PRO A 36 24.73 2.79 5.29
CA PRO A 36 25.11 3.52 6.51
C PRO A 36 24.18 4.70 6.82
N GLU A 37 23.48 5.24 5.80
CA GLU A 37 22.48 6.31 5.94
C GLU A 37 21.37 5.98 6.94
N TYR A 38 21.02 4.70 7.06
CA TYR A 38 19.94 4.23 7.93
C TYR A 38 20.47 3.50 9.17
N ALA A 39 21.80 3.49 9.41
CA ALA A 39 22.46 2.58 10.35
C ALA A 39 21.83 2.43 11.75
N PRO A 40 21.47 3.50 12.49
CA PRO A 40 20.94 3.34 13.84
C PRO A 40 19.56 2.66 13.85
N ASP A 41 18.64 3.10 12.98
CA ASP A 41 17.28 2.54 12.91
C ASP A 41 17.27 1.15 12.27
N LEU A 42 18.11 0.96 11.25
CA LEU A 42 18.22 -0.28 10.51
C LEU A 42 18.72 -1.41 11.41
N ALA A 43 19.73 -1.18 12.26
CA ALA A 43 20.23 -2.22 13.16
C ALA A 43 19.13 -2.76 14.11
N ALA A 44 18.32 -1.87 14.68
CA ALA A 44 17.21 -2.26 15.56
C ALA A 44 16.13 -3.06 14.81
N LEU A 45 15.79 -2.64 13.58
CA LEU A 45 14.81 -3.33 12.74
C LEU A 45 15.27 -4.72 12.29
N LEU A 46 16.55 -4.87 11.96
CA LEU A 46 17.14 -6.16 11.59
C LEU A 46 17.14 -7.12 12.80
N ASP A 47 17.47 -6.62 13.99
CA ASP A 47 17.41 -7.40 15.22
C ASP A 47 16.00 -7.89 15.54
N LEU A 48 15.01 -7.00 15.44
CA LEU A 48 13.60 -7.34 15.61
C LEU A 48 13.15 -8.39 14.61
N THR A 49 13.51 -8.25 13.33
CA THR A 49 13.15 -9.19 12.27
C THR A 49 13.72 -10.58 12.54
N ARG A 50 14.96 -10.66 13.03
CA ARG A 50 15.59 -11.94 13.42
C ARG A 50 14.85 -12.61 14.58
N ARG A 51 14.53 -11.85 15.64
CA ARG A 51 13.77 -12.35 16.79
C ARG A 51 12.38 -12.82 16.38
N LEU A 52 11.71 -12.06 15.52
CA LEU A 52 10.40 -12.43 15.00
C LEU A 52 10.47 -13.75 14.23
N LYS A 53 11.45 -13.90 13.33
CA LYS A 53 11.64 -15.17 12.61
C LYS A 53 11.88 -16.34 13.56
N ALA A 54 12.68 -16.14 14.61
CA ALA A 54 12.97 -17.19 15.59
C ALA A 54 11.73 -17.56 16.44
N ALA A 55 10.88 -16.59 16.75
CA ALA A 55 9.65 -16.80 17.52
C ALA A 55 8.52 -17.43 16.69
N LEU A 56 8.50 -17.22 15.38
CA LEU A 56 7.47 -17.76 14.50
C LEU A 56 7.77 -19.22 14.13
N MET A 57 6.86 -20.11 14.48
CA MET A 57 6.93 -21.51 14.06
C MET A 57 6.62 -21.63 12.56
N PRO A 58 7.48 -22.27 11.75
CA PRO A 58 7.19 -22.54 10.35
C PRO A 58 5.92 -23.37 10.21
N VAL A 59 4.92 -22.84 9.49
CA VAL A 59 3.69 -23.58 9.20
C VAL A 59 3.92 -24.44 7.97
N LYS A 60 3.71 -25.75 8.11
CA LYS A 60 3.64 -26.66 6.95
C LYS A 60 2.23 -26.61 6.37
N PRO A 61 2.02 -26.05 5.17
CA PRO A 61 0.69 -25.98 4.58
C PRO A 61 0.19 -27.38 4.21
N ALA A 62 -1.10 -27.64 4.43
CA ALA A 62 -1.74 -28.89 4.05
C ALA A 62 -1.64 -29.13 2.54
N LEU A 63 -1.59 -30.41 2.13
CA LEU A 63 -1.48 -30.78 0.72
C LEU A 63 -2.63 -30.22 -0.13
N ALA A 64 -3.86 -30.28 0.38
CA ALA A 64 -5.05 -29.73 -0.27
C ALA A 64 -4.93 -28.23 -0.55
N PHE A 65 -4.38 -27.46 0.41
CA PHE A 65 -4.14 -26.02 0.23
C PHE A 65 -3.12 -25.75 -0.88
N ARG A 66 -2.03 -26.52 -0.94
CA ARG A 66 -1.01 -26.39 -1.98
C ARG A 66 -1.56 -26.66 -3.37
N GLN A 67 -2.40 -27.69 -3.51
CA GLN A 67 -3.03 -28.06 -4.77
C GLN A 67 -4.04 -26.98 -5.23
N ALA A 68 -4.91 -26.52 -4.32
CA ALA A 68 -5.85 -25.45 -4.61
C ALA A 68 -5.15 -24.15 -5.01
N LEU A 69 -4.09 -23.76 -4.29
CA LEU A 69 -3.29 -22.58 -4.61
C LEU A 69 -2.65 -22.70 -6.01
N ARG A 70 -2.09 -23.86 -6.35
CA ARG A 70 -1.49 -24.10 -7.68
C ARG A 70 -2.53 -23.95 -8.79
N ALA A 71 -3.72 -24.54 -8.62
CA ALA A 71 -4.80 -24.41 -9.59
C ALA A 71 -5.22 -22.94 -9.77
N ASN A 72 -5.40 -22.21 -8.66
CA ASN A 72 -5.76 -20.78 -8.69
C ASN A 72 -4.69 -19.91 -9.37
N LEU A 73 -3.41 -20.19 -9.14
CA LEU A 73 -2.32 -19.46 -9.80
C LEU A 73 -2.27 -19.71 -11.32
N LEU A 74 -2.57 -20.94 -11.77
CA LEU A 74 -2.68 -21.24 -13.19
C LEU A 74 -3.86 -20.49 -13.83
N VAL A 75 -5.02 -20.50 -13.18
CA VAL A 75 -6.19 -19.73 -13.64
C VAL A 75 -5.89 -18.23 -13.70
N ALA A 76 -5.26 -17.67 -12.67
CA ALA A 76 -4.88 -16.25 -12.62
C ALA A 76 -3.90 -15.87 -13.75
N ARG A 77 -2.92 -16.74 -14.04
CA ARG A 77 -2.00 -16.56 -15.17
C ARG A 77 -2.73 -16.49 -16.50
N HIS A 78 -3.67 -17.41 -16.75
CA HIS A 78 -4.45 -17.44 -17.99
C HIS A 78 -5.40 -16.25 -18.12
N ALA A 79 -5.96 -15.79 -17.00
CA ALA A 79 -6.89 -14.66 -16.99
C ALA A 79 -6.19 -13.29 -17.08
N LYS A 80 -4.85 -13.22 -17.15
CA LYS A 80 -4.06 -11.98 -16.93
C LYS A 80 -4.50 -11.22 -15.67
N LEU A 81 -5.10 -11.93 -14.72
CA LEU A 81 -5.45 -11.38 -13.43
C LEU A 81 -4.12 -11.30 -12.68
N VAL A 82 -3.57 -10.09 -12.57
CA VAL A 82 -2.51 -9.83 -11.59
C VAL A 82 -3.07 -10.33 -10.27
N PRO A 83 -2.50 -11.41 -9.68
CA PRO A 83 -3.04 -11.93 -8.43
C PRO A 83 -2.80 -10.83 -7.40
N HIS A 84 -3.86 -10.08 -7.08
CA HIS A 84 -3.89 -9.22 -5.92
C HIS A 84 -3.92 -10.15 -4.72
N ILE A 85 -2.76 -10.68 -4.35
CA ILE A 85 -2.52 -11.29 -3.05
C ILE A 85 -2.68 -10.13 -2.06
N THR A 86 -3.92 -9.90 -1.66
CA THR A 86 -4.26 -8.94 -0.61
C THR A 86 -3.89 -9.60 0.70
N ILE A 87 -2.61 -9.54 1.04
CA ILE A 87 -2.18 -9.70 2.43
C ILE A 87 -2.86 -8.55 3.18
N ARG A 88 -4.01 -8.85 3.78
CA ARG A 88 -4.82 -7.88 4.52
C ARG A 88 -4.05 -7.48 5.76
N ASN A 89 -3.16 -6.51 5.62
CA ASN A 89 -2.43 -5.91 6.72
C ASN A 89 -3.45 -5.16 7.61
N PRO A 90 -3.73 -5.64 8.84
CA PRO A 90 -4.72 -5.00 9.71
C PRO A 90 -4.30 -3.57 10.10
N PHE A 91 -3.00 -3.27 10.10
CA PHE A 91 -2.46 -1.95 10.44
C PHE A 91 -2.64 -0.90 9.33
N ARG A 92 -2.88 -1.32 8.07
CA ARG A 92 -3.11 -0.37 6.96
C ARG A 92 -4.48 0.31 7.08
N ARG A 93 -5.47 -0.36 7.67
CA ARG A 93 -6.82 0.18 7.89
C ARG A 93 -6.81 1.35 8.87
N GLN A 94 -6.10 1.25 10.00
CA GLN A 94 -6.04 2.33 10.98
C GLN A 94 -5.41 3.60 10.41
N ARG A 95 -4.34 3.48 9.62
CA ARG A 95 -3.67 4.63 8.99
C ARG A 95 -4.49 5.25 7.86
N ILE A 96 -5.23 4.45 7.09
CA ILE A 96 -6.16 4.97 6.06
C ILE A 96 -7.35 5.68 6.70
N VAL A 97 -7.92 5.15 7.78
CA VAL A 97 -9.05 5.80 8.48
C VAL A 97 -8.62 7.13 9.09
N LEU A 98 -7.39 7.23 9.62
CA LEU A 98 -6.84 8.47 10.17
C LEU A 98 -6.63 9.55 9.09
N ILE A 99 -6.18 9.16 7.89
CA ILE A 99 -5.92 10.10 6.77
C ILE A 99 -7.22 10.47 6.03
N SER A 100 -8.19 9.55 5.94
CA SER A 100 -9.48 9.82 5.28
C SER A 100 -10.34 10.85 6.01
N ALA A 101 -10.13 11.03 7.32
CA ALA A 101 -10.82 12.06 8.09
C ALA A 101 -10.46 13.49 7.62
N ALA A 102 -9.28 13.69 7.03
CA ALA A 102 -8.85 15.01 6.56
C ALA A 102 -9.32 15.35 5.14
N ILE A 103 -9.60 14.35 4.29
CA ILE A 103 -9.96 14.58 2.86
C ILE A 103 -11.47 14.75 2.67
N GLY A 104 -12.30 14.23 3.59
CA GLY A 104 -13.76 14.35 3.50
C GLY A 104 -14.31 15.78 3.59
N SER A 105 -13.52 16.75 4.07
CA SER A 105 -14.01 18.12 4.32
C SER A 105 -14.04 19.02 3.08
N VAL A 106 -13.22 18.78 2.05
CA VAL A 106 -13.11 19.72 0.91
C VAL A 106 -14.08 19.39 -0.22
N VAL A 107 -14.38 18.11 -0.42
CA VAL A 107 -15.26 17.64 -1.51
C VAL A 107 -16.72 18.10 -1.30
N SER A 108 -17.18 18.19 -0.05
CA SER A 108 -18.55 18.62 0.25
C SER A 108 -18.80 20.11 -0.06
N VAL A 109 -17.79 20.97 0.12
CA VAL A 109 -17.93 22.41 -0.16
C VAL A 109 -18.00 22.67 -1.67
N VAL A 110 -17.17 21.96 -2.46
CA VAL A 110 -17.14 22.15 -3.92
C VAL A 110 -18.45 21.69 -4.57
N ILE A 111 -19.01 20.56 -4.15
CA ILE A 111 -20.30 20.08 -4.68
C ILE A 111 -21.44 21.04 -4.29
N GLY A 112 -21.44 21.55 -3.05
CA GLY A 112 -22.44 22.51 -2.59
C GLY A 112 -22.40 23.83 -3.36
N VAL A 113 -21.21 24.38 -3.61
CA VAL A 113 -21.02 25.64 -4.36
C VAL A 113 -21.49 25.49 -5.81
N ILE A 114 -21.14 24.39 -6.48
CA ILE A 114 -21.58 24.14 -7.87
C ILE A 114 -23.10 23.99 -7.94
N ALA A 115 -23.71 23.23 -7.03
CA ALA A 115 -25.16 23.06 -6.98
C ALA A 115 -25.89 24.40 -6.74
N ALA A 116 -25.39 25.22 -5.82
CA ALA A 116 -25.97 26.53 -5.52
C ALA A 116 -25.89 27.49 -6.72
N LEU A 117 -24.77 27.53 -7.45
CA LEU A 117 -24.60 28.34 -8.66
C LEU A 117 -25.53 27.90 -9.80
N VAL A 118 -25.68 26.59 -10.02
CA VAL A 118 -26.55 26.06 -11.08
C VAL A 118 -28.02 26.36 -10.79
N ILE A 119 -28.46 26.26 -9.53
CA ILE A 119 -29.84 26.58 -9.13
C ILE A 119 -30.12 28.08 -9.32
N ARG A 120 -29.18 28.95 -8.90
CA ARG A 120 -29.31 30.40 -9.07
C ARG A 120 -29.42 30.83 -10.54
N ASN A 121 -28.62 30.24 -11.42
CA ASN A 121 -28.66 30.58 -12.84
C ASN A 121 -29.97 30.13 -13.50
N ARG A 122 -30.53 28.98 -13.10
CA ARG A 122 -31.83 28.51 -13.60
C ARG A 122 -33.01 29.32 -13.10
N THR A 123 -32.89 29.98 -11.93
CA THR A 123 -33.93 30.90 -11.44
C THR A 123 -33.87 32.27 -12.12
N ALA A 124 -32.67 32.74 -12.54
CA ALA A 124 -32.52 33.99 -13.27
C ALA A 124 -33.06 33.92 -14.70
N ASP A 125 -32.90 32.77 -15.39
CA ASP A 125 -33.45 32.56 -16.74
C ASP A 125 -34.99 32.47 -16.76
N ARG A 126 -35.63 32.13 -15.64
CA ARG A 126 -37.10 32.04 -15.56
C ARG A 126 -37.79 33.39 -15.32
N THR A 127 -37.05 34.44 -14.94
CA THR A 127 -37.62 35.77 -14.71
C THR A 127 -37.65 36.67 -15.95
N HIS A 128 -37.19 36.20 -17.11
CA HIS A 128 -37.24 36.97 -18.37
C HIS A 128 -38.23 36.41 -19.42
N GLY A 129 -39.11 35.49 -19.01
CA GLY A 129 -40.16 34.94 -19.86
C GLY A 129 -41.55 35.12 -19.24
N LEU A 130 -42.01 36.36 -19.09
CA LEU A 130 -43.44 36.67 -18.91
C LEU A 130 -43.91 37.47 -20.14
N PRO A 131 -44.85 36.94 -20.95
CA PRO A 131 -45.46 37.71 -22.02
C PRO A 131 -46.39 38.78 -21.42
N SER A 132 -46.10 40.05 -21.72
CA SER A 132 -47.08 41.13 -21.61
C SER A 132 -48.15 40.92 -22.69
N ALA A 133 -49.37 40.68 -22.25
CA ALA A 133 -50.58 40.85 -23.05
C ALA A 133 -50.84 42.34 -23.32
#